data_AF-B0FSW7-F1
#
_entry.id   AF-B0FSW7-F1
#
_cell.length_a   1.000
_cell.length_b   1.000
_cell.length_c   1.000
_cell.angle_alpha   90.00
_cell.angle_beta   90.00
_cell.angle_gamma   90.00
#
_symmetry.space_group_name_H-M   'P 1'
#
loop_
_entity.id
_entity.type
_entity.pdbx_description
1 polymer ?
#
loop_
_entity_poly.entity_id
_entity_poly.type
_entity_poly.pdbx_seq_one_letter_code
_entity_poly.pdbx_strand_id
1 'polypeptide(L)' 'AKEIARTVQIMGADFIMSLGDNFYFTGVHDANDKRFQETFEDVFSDRALRNIPWYVLAGNHD' A
#
# COMPACT_ATOMS: atom_id res chain seq x y z
N ALA A 1 1.33 -3.57 7.74
CA ALA A 1 0.03 -4.16 7.37
C ALA A 1 -0.86 -4.52 8.57
N LYS A 2 -0.50 -5.51 9.41
CA LYS A 2 -1.39 -6.03 10.48
C LYS A 2 -1.97 -4.97 11.42
N GLU A 3 -1.15 -4.03 11.90
CA GLU A 3 -1.65 -3.00 12.81
C GLU A 3 -2.53 -1.97 12.10
N ILE A 4 -2.20 -1.58 10.86
CA ILE A 4 -3.06 -0.72 10.04
C ILE A 4 -4.44 -1.37 9.85
N ALA A 5 -4.49 -2.68 9.52
CA ALA A 5 -5.74 -3.41 9.40
C ALA A 5 -6.55 -3.41 10.71
N ARG A 6 -5.88 -3.66 11.86
CA ARG A 6 -6.50 -3.60 13.18
C ARG A 6 -7.07 -2.21 13.50
N THR A 7 -6.31 -1.16 13.22
CA THR A 7 -6.76 0.23 13.43
C THR A 7 -7.97 0.55 12.58
N VAL A 8 -7.93 0.24 11.28
CA VAL A 8 -9.08 0.44 10.37
C VAL A 8 -10.31 -0.34 10.85
N GLN A 9 -10.13 -1.57 11.33
CA GLN A 9 -11.24 -2.39 11.83
C GLN A 9 -11.90 -1.81 13.09
N ILE A 10 -11.11 -1.22 14.00
CA ILE A 10 -11.60 -0.70 15.29
C ILE A 10 -12.12 0.74 15.17
N MET A 11 -11.42 1.57 14.42
CA MET A 11 -11.62 3.02 14.39
C MET A 11 -12.22 3.53 13.08
N GLY A 12 -12.14 2.74 12.01
CA GLY A 12 -12.43 3.19 10.66
C GLY A 12 -11.31 4.03 10.06
N ALA A 13 -11.35 4.18 8.74
CA ALA A 13 -10.57 5.13 7.98
C ALA A 13 -11.29 5.42 6.65
N ASP A 14 -11.25 6.67 6.19
CA ASP A 14 -11.81 7.04 4.89
C ASP A 14 -10.82 6.75 3.74
N PHE A 15 -9.51 6.84 4.02
CA PHE A 15 -8.44 6.59 3.07
C PHE A 15 -7.11 6.32 3.78
N ILE A 16 -6.13 5.83 3.02
CA ILE A 16 -4.73 5.73 3.42
C ILE A 16 -3.89 6.62 2.51
N MET A 17 -2.91 7.34 3.08
CA MET A 17 -1.98 8.17 2.32
C MET A 17 -0.59 7.56 2.39
N SER A 18 -0.02 7.17 1.24
CA SER A 18 1.37 6.74 1.15
C SER A 18 2.26 7.95 0.86
N LEU A 19 3.34 8.11 1.62
CA LEU A 19 4.19 9.30 1.60
C LEU A 19 5.47 9.15 0.75
N GLY A 20 5.49 8.18 -0.17
CA GLY A 20 6.63 7.91 -1.05
C GLY A 20 7.46 6.72 -0.61
N ASP A 21 8.46 6.40 -1.44
CA ASP A 21 9.29 5.21 -1.32
C ASP A 21 8.46 3.93 -1.21
N ASN A 22 7.51 3.81 -2.12
CA ASN A 22 6.56 2.71 -2.21
C ASN A 22 7.27 1.41 -2.63
N PHE A 23 8.29 1.50 -3.49
CA PHE A 23 9.00 0.33 -4.02
C PHE A 23 10.53 0.45 -3.99
N TYR A 24 11.13 0.12 -2.83
CA TYR A 24 12.59 0.04 -2.71
C TYR A 24 13.23 -1.05 -3.60
N PHE A 25 14.45 -0.88 -4.09
CA PHE A 25 15.29 0.33 -4.02
C PHE A 25 15.24 1.19 -5.29
N THR A 26 14.66 0.70 -6.38
CA THR A 26 14.73 1.35 -7.70
C THR A 26 13.41 1.28 -8.46
N GLY A 27 12.28 1.34 -7.77
CA GLY A 27 10.99 1.54 -8.41
C GLY A 27 10.49 0.36 -9.22
N VAL A 28 9.26 0.40 -9.69
CA VAL A 28 8.74 -0.63 -10.60
C VAL A 28 9.18 -0.37 -12.04
N HIS A 29 9.40 -1.42 -12.82
CA HIS A 29 9.81 -1.26 -14.22
C HIS A 29 8.66 -0.80 -15.13
N ASP A 30 7.48 -1.37 -14.92
CA ASP A 30 6.27 -1.07 -15.67
C ASP A 30 5.02 -1.47 -14.87
N ALA A 31 3.83 -1.24 -15.45
CA ALA A 31 2.56 -1.50 -14.80
C ALA A 31 2.28 -2.99 -14.49
N ASN A 32 3.06 -3.92 -15.04
CA ASN A 32 2.95 -5.35 -14.80
C ASN A 32 4.06 -5.90 -13.91
N ASP A 33 4.89 -5.04 -13.31
CA ASP A 33 5.93 -5.47 -12.39
C ASP A 33 5.31 -6.19 -11.19
N LYS A 34 5.72 -7.44 -10.97
CA LYS A 34 5.24 -8.30 -9.88
C LYS A 34 5.39 -7.67 -8.49
N ARG A 35 6.23 -6.64 -8.35
CA ARG A 35 6.37 -5.91 -7.09
C ARG A 35 5.08 -5.24 -6.62
N PHE A 36 4.16 -4.87 -7.52
CA PHE A 36 2.83 -4.43 -7.11
C PHE A 36 2.13 -5.52 -6.28
N GLN A 37 2.16 -6.77 -6.73
CA GLN A 37 1.56 -7.88 -5.99
C GLN A 37 2.37 -8.21 -4.74
N GLU A 38 3.67 -8.47 -4.90
CA GLU A 38 4.53 -9.00 -3.84
C GLU A 38 4.75 -8.02 -2.68
N THR A 39 4.75 -6.71 -2.96
CA THR A 39 5.13 -5.68 -1.97
C THR A 39 3.93 -4.87 -1.47
N PHE A 40 2.86 -4.78 -2.27
CA PHE A 40 1.67 -4.00 -1.93
C PHE A 40 0.44 -4.88 -1.76
N GLU A 41 -0.09 -5.50 -2.82
CA GLU A 41 -1.39 -6.19 -2.78
C GLU A 41 -1.41 -7.36 -1.77
N ASP A 42 -0.41 -8.23 -1.81
CA ASP A 42 -0.35 -9.41 -0.92
C ASP A 42 -0.07 -9.01 0.54
N VAL A 43 0.70 -7.93 0.73
CA VAL A 43 1.07 -7.41 2.05
C VAL A 43 -0.11 -6.72 2.74
N PHE A 44 -0.88 -5.92 2.01
CA PHE A 44 -2.05 -5.18 2.51
C PHE A 44 -3.39 -5.87 2.17
N SER A 45 -3.40 -7.20 2.10
CA SER A 45 -4.51 -8.03 1.62
C SER A 45 -5.66 -8.28 2.62
N ASP A 46 -5.55 -7.78 3.86
CA ASP A 46 -6.56 -7.96 4.91
C ASP A 46 -7.93 -7.42 4.46
N ARG A 47 -9.02 -8.11 4.82
CA ARG A 47 -10.38 -7.73 4.40
C ARG A 47 -10.75 -6.31 4.85
N ALA A 48 -10.23 -5.84 5.98
CA ALA A 48 -10.47 -4.48 6.46
C ALA A 48 -9.88 -3.40 5.53
N LEU A 49 -8.89 -3.74 4.71
CA LEU A 49 -8.16 -2.78 3.87
C LEU A 49 -8.57 -2.79 2.38
N ARG A 50 -9.21 -3.87 1.91
CA ARG A 50 -9.48 -4.09 0.47
C ARG A 50 -10.24 -2.98 -0.25
N ASN A 51 -11.10 -2.26 0.47
CA ASN A 51 -11.96 -1.22 -0.11
C ASN A 51 -11.57 0.20 0.34
N ILE A 52 -10.44 0.35 1.03
CA ILE A 52 -9.95 1.66 1.46
C ILE A 52 -9.12 2.26 0.31
N PRO A 53 -9.46 3.46 -0.20
CA PRO A 53 -8.67 4.09 -1.25
C PRO A 53 -7.30 4.50 -0.71
N TRP A 54 -6.28 4.26 -1.54
CA TRP A 54 -4.91 4.71 -1.29
C TRP A 54 -4.61 5.92 -2.17
N TYR A 55 -4.20 7.02 -1.54
CA TYR A 55 -3.66 8.19 -2.21
C TYR A 55 -2.14 8.17 -2.07
N VAL A 56 -1.45 8.08 -3.20
CA VAL A 56 -0.02 7.77 -3.24
C VAL A 56 0.73 8.92 -3.89
N LEU A 57 1.88 9.27 -3.33
CA LEU A 57 2.87 10.13 -3.95
C LEU A 57 4.22 9.40 -4.00
N ALA A 58 5.10 9.84 -4.91
CA ALA A 58 6.39 9.19 -5.17
C ALA A 58 7.50 9.78 -4.31
N GLY A 59 8.43 8.92 -3.89
CA GLY A 59 9.68 9.24 -3.20
C GLY A 59 10.89 9.10 -4.12
N ASN A 60 12.08 9.03 -3.52
CA ASN A 60 13.34 8.97 -4.27
C ASN A 60 13.72 7.56 -4.73
N HIS A 61 13.11 6.51 -4.17
CA HIS A 61 13.34 5.12 -4.56
C HIS A 61 12.32 4.57 -5.57
N ASP A 62 11.26 5.32 -5.87
CA ASP A 62 10.16 4.90 -6.75
C ASP A 62 10.48 4.95 -8.24
#